data_AF-A0A7C1DLQ5-F1
#
_entry.id   AF-A0A7C1DLQ5-F1
#
_cell.length_a   1.000
_cell.length_b   1.000
_cell.length_c   1.000
_cell.angle_alpha   90.00
_cell.angle_beta   90.00
_cell.angle_gamma   90.00
#
_symmetry.space_group_name_H-M   'P 1'
#
loop_
_entity.id
_entity.type
_entity.pdbx_description
1 polymer ?
#
loop_
_entity_poly.entity_id
_entity_poly.type
_entity_poly.pdbx_seq_one_letter_code
_entity_poly.pdbx_strand_id
1 'polypeptide(L)'
;YYRLAVITIHVPPLRERPQDIHPLCRNLLHRLTDGAYFDLPPEQIEALERYHWPGNVRELRNVLERALILAGGGVPNPAALIEISTARAASVKLADKTPIRPLEEVEREHIEHTLALCRDNKTKTAKMLGISLSTLRRRLAEYDGSHSP
;
A
#
# COMPACT_ATOMS: atom_id res chain seq x y z
N TYR A 1 15.65 28.29 39.65
CA TYR A 1 14.53 27.35 39.83
C TYR A 1 13.48 27.69 38.76
N TYR A 2 13.24 26.77 37.82
CA TYR A 2 12.39 26.92 36.62
C TYR A 2 10.90 26.83 36.98
N ARG A 3 10.03 27.70 36.42
CA ARG A 3 8.59 27.43 36.22
C ARG A 3 8.03 28.22 35.03
N LEU A 4 7.81 27.54 33.91
CA LEU A 4 6.91 28.00 32.84
C LEU A 4 6.12 26.79 32.32
N ALA A 5 4.93 26.59 32.89
CA ALA A 5 3.88 25.73 32.34
C ALA A 5 2.55 26.33 32.80
N VAL A 6 2.01 27.30 32.06
CA VAL A 6 0.77 27.99 32.48
C VAL A 6 -0.37 27.83 31.47
N ILE A 7 -0.11 27.46 30.21
CA ILE A 7 -1.19 27.15 29.25
C ILE A 7 -0.78 25.99 28.33
N THR A 8 -1.50 24.88 28.40
CA THR A 8 -1.37 23.75 27.46
C THR A 8 -2.35 23.97 26.32
N ILE A 9 -1.84 24.33 25.13
CA ILE A 9 -2.66 24.43 23.91
C ILE A 9 -2.73 23.03 23.29
N HIS A 10 -3.91 22.43 23.28
CA HIS A 10 -4.15 21.19 22.53
C HIS A 10 -4.39 21.51 21.06
N VAL A 11 -3.53 20.98 20.18
CA VAL A 11 -3.70 21.12 18.73
C VAL A 11 -4.25 19.78 18.22
N PRO A 12 -5.56 19.71 17.85
CA PRO A 12 -6.11 18.47 17.32
C PRO A 12 -5.43 18.07 16.01
N PRO A 13 -5.32 16.77 15.73
CA PRO A 13 -4.73 16.25 14.50
C PRO A 13 -5.56 16.59 13.27
N LEU A 14 -4.93 16.60 12.09
CA LEU A 14 -5.56 17.04 10.84
C LEU A 14 -6.87 16.30 10.48
N ARG A 15 -6.97 15.01 10.84
CA ARG A 15 -8.19 14.20 10.62
C ARG A 15 -9.43 14.69 11.36
N GLU A 16 -9.26 15.47 12.44
CA GLU A 16 -10.36 16.03 13.25
C GLU A 16 -10.78 17.44 12.77
N ARG A 17 -10.12 17.94 11.71
CA ARG A 17 -10.29 19.29 11.17
C ARG A 17 -10.18 19.28 9.63
N PRO A 18 -10.95 18.45 8.91
CA PRO A 18 -10.82 18.32 7.46
C PRO A 18 -10.97 19.65 6.71
N GLN A 19 -11.81 20.56 7.21
CA GLN A 19 -11.99 21.90 6.65
C GLN A 19 -10.71 22.76 6.62
N ASP A 20 -9.71 22.44 7.45
CA ASP A 20 -8.41 23.14 7.46
C ASP A 20 -7.50 22.66 6.32
N ILE A 21 -7.80 21.54 5.66
CA ILE A 21 -6.91 20.91 4.67
C ILE A 21 -6.76 21.80 3.44
N HIS A 22 -7.85 22.27 2.83
CA HIS A 22 -7.77 23.14 1.65
C HIS A 22 -6.96 24.44 1.91
N PRO A 23 -7.24 25.24 2.95
CA PRO A 23 -6.45 26.44 3.23
C PRO A 23 -4.99 26.11 3.61
N LEU A 24 -4.74 24.98 4.28
CA LEU A 24 -3.37 24.51 4.55
C LEU A 24 -2.64 24.15 3.26
N CYS A 25 -3.27 23.43 2.33
CA CYS A 25 -2.71 23.12 1.02
C CYS A 25 -2.30 24.39 0.29
N ARG A 26 -3.20 25.37 0.20
CA ARG A 26 -2.91 26.67 -0.44
C ARG A 26 -1.70 27.36 0.19
N ASN A 27 -1.64 27.43 1.52
CA ASN A 27 -0.54 28.08 2.22
C ASN A 27 0.79 27.33 2.05
N LEU A 28 0.77 25.99 2.13
CA LEU A 28 1.94 25.15 1.98
C LEU A 28 2.48 25.20 0.54
N LEU A 29 1.60 25.09 -0.45
CA LEU A 29 1.96 25.19 -1.86
C LEU A 29 2.58 26.55 -2.16
N HIS A 30 1.96 27.65 -1.73
CA HIS A 30 2.52 28.99 -1.86
C HIS A 30 3.94 29.12 -1.27
N ARG A 31 4.23 28.45 -0.14
CA ARG A 31 5.59 28.45 0.43
C ARG A 31 6.56 27.55 -0.34
N LEU A 32 6.09 26.44 -0.92
CA LEU A 32 6.91 25.49 -1.67
C LEU A 32 7.26 25.99 -3.09
N THR A 33 6.44 26.88 -3.64
CA THR A 33 6.58 27.44 -4.99
C THR A 33 7.11 28.88 -5.02
N ASP A 34 7.75 29.32 -3.93
CA ASP A 34 8.30 30.68 -3.77
C ASP A 34 7.28 31.80 -4.08
N GLY A 35 6.06 31.64 -3.57
CA GLY A 35 4.99 32.63 -3.68
C GLY A 35 4.07 32.48 -4.89
N ALA A 36 4.28 31.48 -5.75
CA ALA A 36 3.33 31.23 -6.84
C ALA A 36 1.97 30.77 -6.29
N TYR A 37 0.90 31.44 -6.70
CA TYR A 37 -0.45 31.02 -6.36
C TYR A 37 -0.78 29.72 -7.07
N PHE A 38 -1.05 28.69 -6.28
CA PHE A 38 -1.41 27.37 -6.75
C PHE A 38 -2.62 26.89 -5.97
N ASP A 39 -3.68 26.48 -6.68
CA ASP A 39 -4.85 25.85 -6.07
C ASP A 39 -5.03 24.46 -6.64
N LEU A 40 -5.39 23.52 -5.78
CA LEU A 40 -5.63 22.15 -6.21
C LEU A 40 -7.05 22.03 -6.77
N PRO A 41 -7.25 21.18 -7.79
CA PRO A 41 -8.59 20.83 -8.25
C PRO A 41 -9.47 20.29 -7.09
N PRO A 42 -10.79 20.55 -7.09
CA PRO A 42 -11.69 20.11 -6.02
C PRO A 42 -11.61 18.61 -5.73
N GLU A 43 -11.48 17.78 -6.76
CA GLU A 43 -11.37 16.32 -6.61
C GLU A 43 -10.11 15.89 -5.85
N GLN A 44 -9.01 16.65 -5.98
CA GLN A 44 -7.80 16.42 -5.22
C GLN A 44 -8.03 16.79 -3.76
N ILE A 45 -8.64 17.95 -3.49
CA ILE A 45 -8.96 18.38 -2.12
C ILE A 45 -9.86 17.36 -1.41
N GLU A 46 -10.92 16.89 -2.05
CA GLU A 46 -11.80 15.88 -1.47
C GLU A 46 -11.05 14.59 -1.10
N ALA A 47 -10.11 14.15 -1.94
CA ALA A 47 -9.29 12.98 -1.64
C ALA A 47 -8.34 13.23 -0.46
N LEU A 48 -7.75 14.43 -0.37
CA LEU A 48 -6.93 14.84 0.77
C LEU A 48 -7.75 14.91 2.07
N GLU A 49 -9.01 15.35 2.01
CA GLU A 49 -9.91 15.44 3.17
C GLU A 49 -10.34 14.08 3.72
N ARG A 50 -10.46 13.07 2.85
CA ARG A 50 -10.82 11.70 3.27
C ARG A 50 -9.65 10.93 3.88
N TYR A 51 -8.42 11.40 3.68
CA TYR A 51 -7.24 10.71 4.20
C TYR A 51 -7.00 11.01 5.68
N HIS A 52 -6.49 10.02 6.42
CA HIS A 52 -6.41 10.09 7.88
C HIS A 52 -5.19 10.81 8.45
N TRP A 53 -4.25 11.23 7.58
CA TRP A 53 -3.05 12.00 7.91
C TRP A 53 -2.30 11.51 9.17
N PRO A 54 -1.77 10.28 9.19
CA PRO A 54 -1.05 9.73 10.35
C PRO A 54 0.13 10.59 10.81
N GLY A 55 0.81 11.25 9.88
CA GLY A 55 1.89 12.21 10.13
C GLY A 55 1.43 13.67 10.17
N ASN A 56 0.12 13.92 10.22
CA ASN A 56 -0.50 15.24 10.38
C ASN A 56 0.00 16.24 9.30
N VAL A 57 0.09 17.54 9.62
CA VAL A 57 0.57 18.59 8.71
C VAL A 57 1.96 18.30 8.11
N ARG A 58 2.84 17.59 8.83
CA ARG A 58 4.16 17.21 8.32
C ARG A 58 4.06 16.27 7.12
N GLU A 59 3.15 15.30 7.18
CA GLU A 59 2.89 14.40 6.06
C GLU A 59 2.23 15.12 4.91
N LEU A 60 1.23 15.98 5.17
CA LEU A 60 0.61 16.81 4.14
C LEU A 60 1.66 17.61 3.36
N ARG A 61 2.56 18.31 4.06
CA ARG A 61 3.67 19.05 3.43
C ARG A 61 4.52 18.14 2.55
N ASN A 62 4.92 16.97 3.04
CA ASN A 62 5.76 16.03 2.28
C ASN A 62 5.06 15.49 1.03
N VAL A 63 3.76 15.23 1.12
CA VAL A 63 2.95 14.77 -0.02
C VAL A 63 2.86 15.87 -1.08
N LEU A 64 2.59 17.11 -0.68
CA LEU A 64 2.51 18.25 -1.60
C LEU A 64 3.87 18.54 -2.27
N GLU A 65 4.96 18.53 -1.50
CA GLU A 65 6.32 18.72 -2.00
C GLU A 65 6.69 17.67 -3.06
N ARG A 66 6.40 16.39 -2.78
CA ARG A 66 6.63 15.31 -3.75
C ARG A 66 5.74 15.44 -4.98
N ALA A 67 4.47 15.81 -4.80
CA ALA A 67 3.55 15.97 -5.91
C ALA A 67 4.02 17.10 -6.85
N LEU A 68 4.56 18.20 -6.32
CA LEU A 68 5.15 19.28 -7.11
C LEU A 68 6.39 18.81 -7.90
N ILE A 69 7.30 18.08 -7.25
CA ILE A 69 8.50 17.55 -7.91
C ILE A 69 8.11 16.63 -9.08
N LEU A 70 7.12 15.75 -8.87
CA LEU A 70 6.66 14.80 -9.89
C LEU A 70 5.87 15.47 -11.01
N ALA A 71 5.19 16.58 -10.74
CA ALA A 71 4.41 17.31 -11.74
C ALA A 71 5.29 17.99 -12.79
N GLY A 72 6.54 18.33 -12.46
CA GLY A 72 7.50 18.91 -13.41
C GLY A 72 6.99 20.18 -14.11
N GLY A 73 6.19 21.00 -13.42
CA GLY A 73 5.55 22.21 -13.98
C GLY A 73 4.08 22.03 -14.38
N GLY A 74 3.55 20.81 -14.32
CA GLY A 74 2.11 20.52 -14.47
C GLY A 74 1.31 20.67 -13.16
N VAL A 75 0.07 20.22 -13.18
CA VAL A 75 -0.79 20.18 -11.98
C VAL A 75 -0.34 19.00 -11.09
N PRO A 76 0.06 19.24 -9.82
CA PRO A 76 0.42 18.19 -8.89
C PRO A 76 -0.82 17.35 -8.53
N ASN A 77 -0.61 16.04 -8.45
CA ASN A 77 -1.62 15.06 -8.07
C ASN A 77 -1.26 14.41 -6.73
N PRO A 78 -1.43 15.12 -5.60
CA PRO A 78 -1.13 14.56 -4.29
C PRO A 78 -2.06 13.40 -3.91
N ALA A 79 -3.29 13.32 -4.46
CA ALA A 79 -4.21 12.22 -4.19
C ALA A 79 -3.65 10.87 -4.67
N ALA A 80 -3.05 10.82 -5.86
CA ALA A 80 -2.41 9.61 -6.38
C ALA A 80 -1.28 9.09 -5.46
N LEU A 81 -0.54 9.99 -4.81
CA LEU A 81 0.51 9.60 -3.87
C LEU A 81 -0.06 8.95 -2.61
N ILE A 82 -1.20 9.46 -2.13
CA ILE A 82 -1.91 8.88 -0.99
C ILE A 82 -2.48 7.51 -1.37
N GLU A 83 -3.10 7.37 -2.53
CA GLU A 83 -3.63 6.09 -3.02
C GLU A 83 -2.54 5.02 -3.11
N ILE A 84 -1.37 5.34 -3.66
CA ILE A 84 -0.24 4.40 -3.72
C ILE A 84 0.22 4.00 -2.32
N SER A 85 0.31 4.96 -1.38
CA SER A 85 0.74 4.70 -0.01
C SER A 85 -0.26 3.82 0.75
N THR A 86 -1.55 4.05 0.56
CA THR A 86 -2.64 3.29 1.21
C THR A 86 -2.76 1.89 0.62
N ALA A 87 -2.67 1.75 -0.71
CA ALA A 87 -2.62 0.45 -1.37
C ALA A 87 -1.43 -0.38 -0.86
N ARG A 88 -0.24 0.23 -0.75
CA ARG A 88 0.93 -0.45 -0.20
C ARG A 88 0.73 -0.88 1.25
N ALA A 89 0.16 -0.02 2.09
CA ALA A 89 -0.14 -0.35 3.47
C ALA A 89 -1.20 -1.47 3.59
N ALA A 90 -2.21 -1.49 2.71
CA ALA A 90 -3.21 -2.55 2.65
C ALA A 90 -2.60 -3.89 2.24
N SER A 91 -1.72 -3.92 1.23
CA SER A 91 -1.01 -5.13 0.82
C SER A 91 -0.13 -5.72 1.92
N VAL A 92 0.58 -4.88 2.68
CA VAL A 92 1.39 -5.33 3.84
C VAL A 92 0.48 -5.92 4.93
N LYS A 93 -0.62 -5.24 5.28
CA LYS A 93 -1.59 -5.75 6.26
C LYS A 93 -2.23 -7.06 5.83
N LEU A 94 -2.45 -7.27 4.52
CA LEU A 94 -2.98 -8.53 4.01
C LEU A 94 -1.95 -9.65 4.11
N ALA A 95 -0.68 -9.37 3.78
CA ALA A 95 0.42 -10.32 3.98
C ALA A 95 0.56 -10.73 5.45
N ASP A 96 0.51 -9.78 6.38
CA ASP A 96 0.60 -10.04 7.82
C ASP A 96 -0.59 -10.85 8.37
N LYS A 97 -1.77 -10.72 7.74
CA LYS A 97 -2.99 -11.48 8.11
C LYS A 97 -3.10 -12.83 7.41
N THR A 98 -2.22 -13.12 6.46
CA THR A 98 -2.25 -14.42 5.77
C THR A 98 -1.71 -15.46 6.76
N PRO A 99 -2.52 -16.46 7.17
CA PRO A 99 -2.07 -17.47 8.11
C PRO A 99 -0.84 -18.17 7.53
N ILE A 100 0.19 -18.40 8.35
CA ILE A 100 1.33 -19.23 7.94
C ILE A 100 0.80 -20.64 7.75
N ARG A 101 0.70 -21.06 6.49
CA ARG A 101 0.26 -22.40 6.12
C ARG A 101 1.46 -23.35 6.11
N PRO A 102 1.26 -24.65 6.44
CA PRO A 102 2.30 -25.64 6.28
C PRO A 102 2.85 -25.65 4.85
N LEU A 103 4.18 -25.76 4.70
CA LEU A 103 4.82 -25.73 3.39
C LEU A 103 4.24 -26.79 2.45
N GLU A 104 3.92 -27.97 2.98
CA GLU A 104 3.30 -29.07 2.23
C GLU A 104 1.96 -28.68 1.59
N GLU A 105 1.13 -27.93 2.32
CA GLU A 105 -0.19 -27.51 1.82
C GLU A 105 -0.07 -26.47 0.71
N VAL A 106 0.88 -25.53 0.87
CA VAL A 106 1.22 -24.52 -0.15
C VAL A 106 1.82 -25.19 -1.39
N GLU A 107 2.74 -26.14 -1.22
CA GLU A 107 3.33 -26.92 -2.31
C GLU A 107 2.26 -27.70 -3.07
N ARG A 108 1.35 -28.38 -2.36
CA ARG A 108 0.26 -29.15 -2.97
C ARG A 108 -0.64 -28.28 -3.84
N GLU A 109 -1.17 -27.19 -3.28
CA GLU A 109 -2.05 -26.26 -4.02
C GLU A 109 -1.33 -25.67 -5.24
N HIS A 110 -0.05 -25.32 -5.09
CA HIS A 110 0.73 -24.78 -6.20
C HIS A 110 0.97 -25.81 -7.31
N ILE A 111 1.22 -27.08 -6.95
CA ILE A 111 1.35 -28.19 -7.90
C ILE A 111 0.02 -28.43 -8.64
N GLU A 112 -1.10 -28.49 -7.93
CA GLU A 112 -2.43 -28.70 -8.49
C GLU A 112 -2.84 -27.57 -9.45
N HIS A 113 -2.65 -26.32 -9.04
CA HIS A 113 -2.91 -25.16 -9.90
C HIS A 113 -2.06 -25.18 -11.18
N THR A 114 -0.78 -25.54 -11.06
CA THR A 114 0.12 -25.63 -12.22
C THR A 114 -0.24 -26.81 -13.13
N LEU A 115 -0.73 -27.93 -12.58
CA LEU A 115 -1.27 -29.05 -13.36
C LEU A 115 -2.50 -28.61 -14.14
N ALA A 116 -3.44 -27.90 -13.51
CA ALA A 116 -4.64 -27.39 -14.18
C ALA A 116 -4.28 -26.45 -15.35
N LEU A 117 -3.35 -25.50 -15.14
CA LEU A 117 -2.84 -24.61 -16.20
C LEU A 117 -2.14 -25.38 -17.32
N CYS A 118 -1.48 -26.49 -17.00
CA CYS A 118 -0.79 -27.34 -17.96
C CYS A 118 -1.65 -28.47 -18.53
N ARG A 119 -2.96 -28.52 -18.23
CA ARG A 119 -3.88 -29.59 -18.64
C ARG A 119 -3.34 -30.99 -18.29
N ASP A 120 -2.92 -31.16 -17.05
CA ASP A 120 -2.34 -32.40 -16.49
C ASP A 120 -1.06 -32.90 -17.17
N ASN A 121 -0.41 -32.07 -17.99
CA ASN A 121 0.89 -32.41 -18.58
C ASN A 121 2.01 -32.33 -17.54
N LYS A 122 2.28 -33.46 -16.87
CA LYS A 122 3.28 -33.59 -15.80
C LYS A 122 4.69 -33.12 -16.22
N THR A 123 5.11 -33.35 -17.46
CA THR A 123 6.43 -32.90 -17.95
C THR A 123 6.49 -31.37 -18.05
N LYS A 124 5.41 -30.74 -18.56
CA LYS A 124 5.30 -29.29 -18.67
C LYS A 124 5.17 -28.63 -17.29
N THR A 125 4.39 -29.22 -16.40
CA THR A 125 4.22 -28.77 -15.01
C THR A 125 5.56 -28.80 -14.26
N ALA A 126 6.30 -29.92 -14.30
CA ALA A 126 7.60 -30.03 -13.63
C ALA A 126 8.58 -28.96 -14.11
N LYS A 127 8.62 -28.71 -15.43
CA LYS A 127 9.43 -27.65 -16.03
C LYS A 127 9.01 -26.26 -15.56
N MET A 128 7.71 -26.00 -15.46
CA MET A 128 7.15 -24.72 -15.02
C MET A 128 7.41 -24.45 -13.53
N LEU A 129 7.35 -25.49 -12.70
CA LEU A 129 7.67 -25.45 -11.28
C LEU A 129 9.18 -25.44 -10.99
N GLY A 130 10.03 -25.68 -11.99
CA GLY A 130 11.48 -25.75 -11.81
C GLY A 130 11.97 -26.98 -11.04
N ILE A 131 11.19 -28.07 -11.01
CA ILE A 131 11.54 -29.34 -10.34
C ILE A 131 11.70 -30.48 -11.34
N SER A 132 12.35 -31.57 -10.92
CA SER A 132 12.44 -32.77 -11.76
C SER A 132 11.08 -33.47 -11.86
N LEU A 133 10.86 -34.19 -12.97
CA LEU A 133 9.64 -34.98 -13.16
C LEU A 133 9.50 -36.09 -12.11
N SER A 134 10.62 -36.63 -11.59
CA SER A 134 10.61 -37.62 -10.52
C SER A 134 10.14 -37.02 -9.18
N THR A 135 10.58 -35.81 -8.84
CA THR A 135 10.11 -35.09 -7.64
C THR A 135 8.63 -34.78 -7.72
N LEU A 136 8.14 -34.28 -8.87
CA LEU A 136 6.71 -34.03 -9.07
C LEU A 136 5.87 -35.30 -8.89
N ARG A 137 6.30 -36.42 -9.49
CA ARG A 137 5.60 -37.71 -9.36
C ARG A 137 5.58 -38.22 -7.92
N ARG A 138 6.69 -38.08 -7.19
CA ARG A 138 6.77 -38.46 -5.78
C ARG A 138 5.78 -37.65 -4.93
N ARG A 139 5.75 -36.33 -5.10
CA ARG A 139 4.79 -35.45 -4.42
C ARG A 139 3.34 -35.83 -4.69
N LEU A 140 2.99 -36.09 -5.96
CA LEU A 140 1.63 -36.52 -6.32
C LEU A 140 1.24 -37.85 -5.65
N ALA A 141 2.16 -38.81 -5.58
CA ALA A 141 1.91 -40.08 -4.90
C ALA A 141 1.73 -39.93 -3.37
N GLU A 142 2.49 -39.03 -2.74
CA GLU A 142 2.32 -38.67 -1.32
C GLU A 142 0.92 -38.06 -1.05
N TYR A 143 0.38 -37.29 -2.01
CA TYR A 143 -0.95 -36.67 -1.89
C TYR A 143 -2.11 -37.64 -2.19
N ASP A 144 -1.94 -38.55 -3.15
CA ASP A 144 -2.93 -39.58 -3.47
C ASP A 144 -3.06 -40.61 -2.32
N GLY A 145 -1.95 -40.91 -1.63
CA GLY A 145 -1.91 -41.86 -0.50
C GLY A 145 -2.48 -41.33 0.82
N SER A 146 -2.62 -40.01 0.98
CA SER A 146 -3.19 -39.37 2.19
C SER A 146 -4.71 -39.18 2.12
N HIS A 147 -5.36 -39.58 1.02
CA HIS A 147 -6.81 -39.48 0.80
C HIS A 147 -7.58 -40.82 0.93
N SER A 148 -6.98 -41.89 1.47
CA SER A 148 -7.73 -43.13 1.81
C SER A 148 -8.09 -43.18 3.30
N PRO A 149 -9.37 -43.04 3.68
CA PRO A 149 -9.89 -43.57 4.95
C PRO A 149 -10.01 -45.10 4.94
#